data_AF-A0A0H5QMK6-F1
#
_entry.id   AF-A0A0H5QMK6-F1
#
_cell.length_a   1.000
_cell.length_b   1.000
_cell.length_c   1.000
_cell.angle_alpha   90.00
_cell.angle_beta   90.00
_cell.angle_gamma   90.00
#
_symmetry.space_group_name_H-M   'P 1'
#
loop_
_entity.id
_entity.type
_entity.pdbx_description
1 polymer ?
#
loop_
_entity_poly.entity_id
_entity_poly.type
_entity_poly.pdbx_seq_one_letter_code
_entity_poly.pdbx_strand_id
1 'polypeptide(L)'
;MSANVSVLAVVDKMGLLINSFSGTDLRRLTHMDHSALVLTVGEFIDRKNYPDKPDPLRIKKECMLLDAIDMIADSQKTRPMHHLWMCDVTSRAGGLVSLTDFMRIFSTYHLPVHPQSFDVPDLGSLSVTAMLVRHVAATKSRHRTQRCLFVGVRFPGQSMMRTPAAPDNENPSFRTSSFTFKIDASHLGRNLTLYLYDKRKFFFGPDKLIGQAEVDIAWIANGFGKGVAAQLIQEVKRWIPLHHPNNSAGGSVGEILVRLVYARRNHIAGEDI
;
A
#
# COMPACT_ATOMS: atom_id res chain seq x y z
N MET A 1 -15.42 -42.62 14.39
CA MET A 1 -14.55 -41.49 14.77
C MET A 1 -15.09 -40.23 14.11
N SER A 2 -15.87 -39.43 14.82
CA SER A 2 -16.31 -38.12 14.33
C SER A 2 -15.16 -37.14 14.46
N ALA A 3 -14.77 -36.51 13.34
CA ALA A 3 -13.80 -35.42 13.39
C ALA A 3 -14.37 -34.30 14.27
N ASN A 4 -13.66 -33.95 15.35
CA ASN A 4 -13.97 -32.76 16.15
C ASN A 4 -13.63 -31.53 15.30
N VAL A 5 -14.61 -31.06 14.52
CA VAL A 5 -14.52 -29.79 13.79
C VAL A 5 -14.48 -28.68 14.82
N SER A 6 -13.29 -28.14 15.04
CA SER A 6 -13.03 -27.08 16.04
C SER A 6 -13.34 -25.69 15.50
N VAL A 7 -13.40 -25.50 14.18
CA VAL A 7 -13.67 -24.21 13.52
C VAL A 7 -14.35 -24.45 12.15
N LEU A 8 -15.37 -23.66 11.83
CA LEU A 8 -16.03 -23.59 10.52
C LEU A 8 -15.64 -22.29 9.81
N ALA A 9 -14.99 -22.39 8.65
CA ALA A 9 -14.71 -21.24 7.81
C ALA A 9 -15.97 -20.78 7.07
N VAL A 10 -16.27 -19.49 7.13
CA VAL A 10 -17.29 -18.82 6.31
C VAL A 10 -16.54 -18.17 5.15
N VAL A 11 -16.84 -18.62 3.93
CA VAL A 11 -16.20 -18.12 2.70
C VAL A 11 -17.20 -17.43 1.79
N ASP A 12 -16.74 -16.50 0.97
CA ASP A 12 -17.55 -15.86 -0.06
C ASP A 12 -17.77 -16.78 -1.28
N LYS A 13 -18.53 -16.29 -2.27
CA LYS A 13 -18.77 -17.00 -3.53
C LYS A 13 -17.50 -17.27 -4.35
N MET A 14 -16.39 -16.59 -4.06
CA MET A 14 -15.08 -16.76 -4.68
C MET A 14 -14.15 -17.65 -3.84
N GLY A 15 -14.61 -18.16 -2.69
CA GLY A 15 -13.82 -18.99 -1.79
C GLY A 15 -12.90 -18.21 -0.84
N LEU A 16 -13.05 -16.88 -0.75
CA LEU A 16 -12.29 -16.05 0.19
C LEU A 16 -12.88 -16.16 1.60
N LEU A 17 -12.03 -16.39 2.59
CA LEU A 17 -12.43 -16.44 4.01
C LEU A 17 -12.98 -15.08 4.45
N ILE A 18 -14.28 -15.03 4.76
CA ILE A 18 -14.97 -13.86 5.30
C ILE A 18 -14.92 -13.89 6.84
N ASN A 19 -15.12 -15.07 7.44
CA ASN A 19 -15.20 -15.22 8.90
C ASN A 19 -14.94 -16.67 9.32
N SER A 20 -14.91 -16.94 10.61
CA SER A 20 -14.92 -18.30 11.15
C SER A 20 -15.77 -18.41 12.41
N PHE A 21 -16.44 -19.54 12.57
CA PHE A 21 -17.14 -19.90 13.81
C PHE A 21 -16.33 -20.98 14.53
N SER A 22 -16.05 -20.81 15.82
CA SER A 22 -15.52 -21.93 16.59
C SER A 22 -16.61 -22.99 16.82
N GLY A 23 -16.20 -24.24 17.06
CA GLY A 23 -17.12 -25.30 17.46
C GLY A 23 -17.87 -24.97 18.77
N THR A 24 -17.30 -24.10 19.61
CA THR A 24 -17.96 -23.59 20.82
C THR A 24 -19.06 -22.58 20.49
N ASP A 25 -18.85 -21.73 19.49
CA ASP A 25 -19.84 -20.76 19.02
C ASP A 25 -21.03 -21.49 18.38
N LEU A 26 -20.74 -22.51 17.56
CA LEU A 26 -21.75 -23.36 16.94
C LEU A 26 -22.57 -24.15 17.98
N ARG A 27 -21.95 -24.59 19.09
CA ARG A 27 -22.67 -25.27 20.18
C ARG A 27 -23.59 -24.35 20.97
N ARG A 28 -23.35 -23.04 20.94
CA ARG A 28 -24.18 -22.02 21.61
C ARG A 28 -25.25 -21.43 20.68
N LEU A 29 -25.16 -21.70 19.38
CA LEU A 29 -26.19 -21.35 18.42
C LEU A 29 -27.42 -22.23 18.63
N THR A 30 -28.40 -21.69 19.35
CA THR A 30 -29.70 -22.34 19.51
C THR A 30 -30.65 -21.89 18.41
N HIS A 31 -31.75 -22.62 18.20
CA HIS A 31 -32.83 -22.18 17.30
C HIS A 31 -33.38 -20.78 17.65
N MET A 32 -33.24 -20.34 18.91
CA MET A 32 -33.66 -19.01 19.36
C MET A 32 -32.72 -17.90 18.85
N ASP A 33 -31.45 -18.22 18.58
CA ASP A 33 -30.44 -17.28 18.10
C ASP A 33 -30.41 -17.17 16.56
N HIS A 34 -31.16 -18.02 15.85
CA HIS A 34 -31.20 -18.02 14.38
C HIS A 34 -31.78 -16.72 13.81
N SER A 35 -32.74 -16.11 14.52
CA SER A 35 -33.29 -14.80 14.14
C SER A 35 -32.31 -13.66 14.31
N ALA A 36 -31.23 -13.85 15.08
CA ALA A 36 -30.17 -12.87 15.27
C ALA A 36 -29.09 -12.95 14.17
N LEU A 37 -28.91 -14.12 13.54
CA LEU A 37 -27.93 -14.31 12.46
C LEU A 37 -28.30 -13.59 11.15
N VAL A 38 -29.57 -13.24 10.97
CA VAL A 38 -30.06 -12.51 9.79
C VAL A 38 -30.06 -11.00 9.98
N LEU A 39 -29.75 -10.53 11.19
CA LEU A 39 -29.68 -9.11 11.49
C LEU A 39 -28.34 -8.53 11.01
N THR A 40 -28.38 -7.25 10.65
CA THR A 40 -27.16 -6.44 10.53
C THR A 40 -26.47 -6.31 11.90
N VAL A 41 -25.18 -5.95 11.92
CA VAL A 41 -24.44 -5.79 13.18
C VAL A 41 -25.08 -4.71 14.04
N GLY A 42 -25.53 -3.61 13.41
CA GLY A 42 -26.26 -2.53 14.08
C GLY A 42 -27.54 -3.03 14.75
N GLU A 43 -28.41 -3.71 13.99
CA GLU A 43 -29.67 -4.27 14.50
C GLU A 43 -29.46 -5.30 15.61
N PHE A 44 -28.43 -6.15 15.49
CA PHE A 44 -28.10 -7.13 16.52
C PHE A 44 -27.71 -6.46 17.84
N ILE A 45 -26.84 -5.46 17.78
CA ILE A 45 -26.36 -4.72 18.96
C ILE A 45 -27.53 -3.96 19.61
N ASP A 46 -28.38 -3.31 18.81
CA ASP A 46 -29.54 -2.57 19.30
C ASP A 46 -30.55 -3.49 20.00
N ARG A 47 -30.81 -4.67 19.42
CA ARG A 47 -31.79 -5.62 19.95
C ARG A 47 -31.36 -6.29 21.25
N LYS A 48 -30.05 -6.48 21.46
CA LYS A 48 -29.51 -7.08 22.69
C LYS A 48 -29.46 -6.08 23.86
N ASN A 49 -29.73 -4.80 23.59
CA ASN A 49 -29.84 -3.73 24.59
C ASN A 49 -28.68 -3.74 25.60
N TYR A 50 -27.45 -3.85 25.09
CA TYR A 50 -26.25 -3.89 25.91
C TYR A 50 -26.15 -2.58 26.71
N PRO A 51 -26.13 -2.63 28.07
CA PRO A 51 -26.12 -1.43 28.90
C PRO A 51 -24.85 -0.57 28.68
N ASP A 52 -23.74 -1.20 28.29
CA ASP A 52 -22.46 -0.56 27.96
C ASP A 52 -22.16 -0.65 26.45
N LYS A 53 -23.13 -0.34 25.59
CA LYS A 53 -22.93 -0.33 24.14
C LYS A 53 -21.87 0.73 23.79
N PRO A 54 -20.71 0.38 23.22
CA PRO A 54 -19.76 1.37 22.74
C PRO A 54 -20.32 2.07 21.51
N ASP A 55 -20.07 3.37 21.39
CA ASP A 55 -20.39 4.10 20.17
C ASP A 55 -19.63 3.48 18.98
N PRO A 56 -20.28 3.33 17.80
CA PRO A 56 -19.60 2.87 16.61
C PRO A 56 -18.39 3.77 16.32
N LEU A 57 -17.20 3.16 16.26
CA LEU A 57 -15.99 3.88 15.88
C LEU A 57 -16.13 4.36 14.43
N ARG A 58 -16.29 5.67 14.25
CA ARG A 58 -16.31 6.30 12.93
C ARG A 58 -14.91 6.79 12.60
N ILE A 59 -14.20 6.01 11.79
CA ILE A 59 -12.90 6.41 11.27
C ILE A 59 -13.12 7.54 10.26
N LYS A 60 -12.68 8.75 10.61
CA LYS A 60 -12.62 9.88 9.68
C LYS A 60 -11.36 9.76 8.84
N LYS A 61 -11.34 10.37 7.65
CA LYS A 61 -10.21 10.34 6.71
C LYS A 61 -8.89 10.86 7.33
N GLU A 62 -8.97 11.62 8.41
CA GLU A 62 -7.85 12.24 9.14
C GLU A 62 -7.38 11.40 10.34
N CYS A 63 -8.00 10.26 10.63
CA CYS A 63 -7.62 9.41 11.75
C CYS A 63 -6.34 8.63 11.42
N MET A 64 -5.30 8.77 12.23
CA MET A 64 -4.07 7.99 12.11
C MET A 64 -4.29 6.59 12.68
N LEU A 65 -3.55 5.60 12.18
CA LEU A 65 -3.64 4.23 12.69
C LEU A 65 -3.30 4.15 14.19
N LEU A 66 -2.36 4.99 14.67
CA LEU A 66 -2.02 5.04 16.09
C LEU A 66 -3.20 5.55 16.94
N ASP A 67 -3.88 6.62 16.51
CA ASP A 67 -5.09 7.11 17.20
C ASP A 67 -6.16 6.03 17.26
N ALA A 68 -6.35 5.29 16.16
CA ALA A 68 -7.28 4.17 16.12
C ALA A 68 -6.84 3.06 17.10
N ILE A 69 -5.55 2.70 17.13
CA ILE A 69 -5.01 1.72 18.08
C ILE A 69 -5.22 2.19 19.52
N ASP A 70 -4.91 3.43 19.85
CA ASP A 70 -5.11 3.98 21.18
C ASP A 70 -6.59 3.94 21.56
N MET A 71 -7.50 4.25 20.63
CA MET A 71 -8.94 4.09 20.86
C MET A 71 -9.37 2.63 21.09
N ILE A 72 -8.69 1.66 20.49
CA ILE A 72 -9.06 0.24 20.53
C ILE A 72 -8.43 -0.51 21.70
N ALA A 73 -7.16 -0.22 21.96
CA ALA A 73 -6.28 -0.88 22.91
C ALA A 73 -6.16 -0.12 24.24
N ASP A 74 -6.91 0.98 24.43
CA ASP A 74 -6.94 1.75 25.67
C ASP A 74 -7.08 0.85 26.89
N SER A 75 -6.00 0.77 27.68
CA SER A 75 -5.92 -0.07 28.88
C SER A 75 -6.77 0.45 30.03
N GLN A 76 -7.27 1.69 29.95
CA GLN A 76 -8.19 2.26 30.92
C GLN A 76 -9.64 1.84 30.66
N LYS A 77 -9.95 1.26 29.50
CA LYS A 77 -11.26 0.67 29.26
C LYS A 77 -11.39 -0.64 30.04
N THR A 78 -12.49 -0.77 30.77
CA THR A 78 -12.84 -1.95 31.58
C THR A 78 -12.91 -3.25 30.80
N ARG A 79 -13.00 -3.19 29.45
CA ARG A 79 -12.89 -4.34 28.56
C ARG A 79 -12.09 -3.96 27.31
N PRO A 80 -10.89 -4.51 27.11
CA PRO A 80 -10.15 -4.31 25.87
C PRO A 80 -10.95 -4.89 24.68
N MET A 81 -11.03 -4.16 23.57
CA MET A 81 -11.76 -4.63 22.40
C MET A 81 -10.94 -5.69 21.67
N HIS A 82 -11.46 -6.92 21.61
CA HIS A 82 -10.76 -8.04 20.97
C HIS A 82 -11.01 -8.13 19.46
N HIS A 83 -12.19 -7.71 19.00
CA HIS A 83 -12.60 -7.79 17.61
C HIS A 83 -13.38 -6.54 17.20
N LEU A 84 -13.11 -6.07 16.00
CA LEU A 84 -13.79 -4.97 15.35
C LEU A 84 -14.50 -5.48 14.10
N TRP A 85 -15.80 -5.22 14.06
CA TRP A 85 -16.62 -5.49 12.89
C TRP A 85 -16.52 -4.30 11.94
N MET A 86 -15.91 -4.52 10.78
CA MET A 86 -15.93 -3.54 9.70
C MET A 86 -17.30 -3.61 9.03
N CYS A 87 -18.07 -2.53 9.16
CA CYS A 87 -19.41 -2.47 8.62
C CYS A 87 -19.48 -1.54 7.41
N ASP A 88 -20.33 -1.88 6.43
CA ASP A 88 -20.67 -0.98 5.33
C ASP A 88 -21.65 0.12 5.77
N VAL A 89 -22.07 0.96 4.81
CA VAL A 89 -23.05 2.05 5.05
C VAL A 89 -24.42 1.55 5.54
N THR A 90 -24.72 0.26 5.37
CA THR A 90 -25.96 -0.39 5.83
C THR A 90 -25.78 -1.14 7.15
N SER A 91 -24.65 -0.96 7.85
CA SER A 91 -24.29 -1.67 9.08
C SER A 91 -24.14 -3.19 8.93
N ARG A 92 -23.95 -3.69 7.71
CA ARG A 92 -23.63 -5.10 7.47
C ARG A 92 -22.15 -5.33 7.63
N ALA A 93 -21.79 -6.45 8.26
CA ALA A 93 -20.40 -6.87 8.38
C ALA A 93 -19.81 -7.17 7.00
N GLY A 94 -18.80 -6.38 6.60
CA GLY A 94 -17.95 -6.65 5.43
C GLY A 94 -16.60 -7.28 5.81
N GLY A 95 -16.23 -7.25 7.09
CA GLY A 95 -15.00 -7.86 7.59
C GLY A 95 -14.92 -7.85 9.12
N LEU A 96 -13.96 -8.62 9.63
CA LEU A 96 -13.63 -8.71 11.04
C LEU A 96 -12.12 -8.50 11.20
N VAL A 97 -11.71 -7.64 12.12
CA VAL A 97 -10.30 -7.43 12.44
C VAL A 97 -10.11 -7.60 13.93
N SER A 98 -9.18 -8.47 14.33
CA SER A 98 -8.85 -8.63 15.75
C SER A 98 -7.83 -7.59 16.22
N LEU A 99 -7.77 -7.34 17.53
CA LEU A 99 -6.68 -6.55 18.12
C LEU A 99 -5.32 -7.16 17.79
N THR A 100 -5.21 -8.49 17.73
CA THR A 100 -4.00 -9.19 17.31
C THR A 100 -3.60 -8.84 15.88
N ASP A 101 -4.57 -8.73 14.96
CA ASP A 101 -4.30 -8.32 13.58
C ASP A 101 -3.80 -6.87 13.53
N PHE A 102 -4.40 -5.97 14.32
CA PHE A 102 -3.93 -4.58 14.45
C PHE A 102 -2.50 -4.52 15.01
N MET A 103 -2.21 -5.24 16.09
CA MET A 103 -0.87 -5.29 16.70
C MET A 103 0.15 -5.93 15.76
N ARG A 104 -0.26 -6.93 14.98
CA ARG A 104 0.57 -7.50 13.92
C ARG A 104 0.86 -6.45 12.85
N ILE A 105 -0.12 -5.66 12.41
CA ILE A 105 0.11 -4.58 11.44
C ILE A 105 1.10 -3.56 12.02
N PHE A 106 0.88 -3.12 13.25
CA PHE A 106 1.76 -2.15 13.92
C PHE A 106 3.20 -2.65 14.07
N SER A 107 3.39 -3.91 14.45
CA SER A 107 4.73 -4.51 14.61
C SER A 107 5.38 -4.91 13.29
N THR A 108 4.60 -5.16 12.24
CA THR A 108 5.08 -5.68 10.96
C THR A 108 5.35 -4.58 9.94
N TYR A 109 4.74 -3.40 10.06
CA TYR A 109 4.83 -2.34 9.05
C TYR A 109 5.34 -1.02 9.65
N HIS A 110 6.23 -0.34 8.93
CA HIS A 110 6.51 1.07 9.13
C HIS A 110 5.26 1.87 8.78
N LEU A 111 4.75 2.59 9.78
CA LEU A 111 3.58 3.45 9.65
C LEU A 111 4.01 4.91 9.44
N PRO A 112 3.23 5.72 8.73
CA PRO A 112 3.50 7.15 8.59
C PRO A 112 3.61 7.81 9.97
N VAL A 113 4.66 8.60 10.17
CA VAL A 113 4.92 9.32 11.43
C VAL A 113 4.37 10.73 11.32
N HIS A 114 3.91 11.30 12.44
CA HIS A 114 3.44 12.68 12.47
C HIS A 114 4.60 13.63 12.10
N PRO A 115 4.38 14.64 11.23
CA PRO A 115 5.44 15.52 10.70
C PRO A 115 6.16 16.40 11.73
N GLN A 116 5.82 16.31 13.02
CA GLN A 116 6.42 17.08 14.11
C GLN A 116 7.42 16.28 14.96
N SER A 117 7.72 15.02 14.63
CA SER A 117 8.73 14.23 15.35
C SER A 117 10.14 14.78 15.07
N PHE A 118 10.86 15.16 16.13
CA PHE A 118 12.20 15.76 16.04
C PHE A 118 13.30 14.76 15.67
N ASP A 119 13.08 13.47 15.86
CA ASP A 119 13.97 12.41 15.42
C ASP A 119 13.25 11.59 14.35
N VAL A 120 13.72 11.68 13.10
CA VAL A 120 13.11 10.98 11.96
C VAL A 120 13.92 9.71 11.72
N PRO A 121 13.37 8.53 12.02
CA PRO A 121 14.11 7.28 11.87
C PRO A 121 14.56 7.07 10.42
N ASP A 122 15.84 6.77 10.24
CA ASP A 122 16.38 6.30 8.96
C ASP A 122 15.96 4.84 8.74
N LEU A 123 15.19 4.59 7.69
CA LEU A 123 14.62 3.27 7.40
C LEU A 123 15.54 2.47 6.49
N GLY A 124 16.31 3.12 5.61
CA GLY A 124 17.24 2.46 4.70
C GLY A 124 17.51 3.22 3.42
N SER A 125 17.88 2.49 2.37
CA SER A 125 18.20 3.04 1.06
C SER A 125 17.47 2.33 -0.08
N LEU A 126 17.02 3.10 -1.07
CA LEU A 126 16.34 2.61 -2.25
C LEU A 126 17.19 2.89 -3.48
N SER A 127 17.48 1.84 -4.25
CA SER A 127 18.05 1.93 -5.58
C SER A 127 16.97 1.71 -6.64
N VAL A 128 16.83 2.64 -7.57
CA VAL A 128 15.85 2.63 -8.66
C VAL A 128 16.57 2.55 -9.99
N THR A 129 16.27 1.52 -10.78
CA THR A 129 16.76 1.37 -12.14
C THR A 129 15.59 1.25 -13.10
N ALA A 130 15.43 2.21 -14.00
CA ALA A 130 14.54 2.07 -15.15
C ALA A 130 15.22 1.13 -16.16
N MET A 131 14.56 0.04 -16.53
CA MET A 131 15.18 -0.98 -17.38
C MET A 131 14.72 -0.85 -18.84
N LEU A 132 13.40 -0.89 -19.05
CA LEU A 132 12.78 -0.93 -20.38
C LEU A 132 11.48 -0.14 -20.36
N VAL A 133 11.05 0.29 -21.54
CA VAL A 133 9.73 0.90 -21.76
C VAL A 133 9.05 0.14 -22.89
N ARG A 134 7.72 -0.05 -22.83
CA ARG A 134 6.95 -0.70 -23.92
C ARG A 134 5.57 -0.10 -24.10
N HIS A 135 4.93 -0.44 -25.21
CA HIS A 135 3.55 -0.05 -25.55
C HIS A 135 3.30 1.47 -25.52
N VAL A 136 4.34 2.25 -25.79
CA VAL A 136 4.22 3.71 -25.87
C VAL A 136 3.66 4.06 -27.24
N ALA A 137 2.62 4.88 -27.27
CA ALA A 137 2.03 5.34 -28.52
C ALA A 137 3.09 5.98 -29.44
N ALA A 138 3.08 5.58 -30.71
CA ALA A 138 3.96 6.14 -31.74
C ALA A 138 3.69 7.64 -31.92
N THR A 139 4.74 8.42 -32.15
CA THR A 139 4.60 9.85 -32.45
C THR A 139 3.95 10.07 -33.82
N LYS A 140 2.84 10.84 -33.86
CA LYS A 140 2.17 11.26 -35.10
C LYS A 140 2.98 12.22 -35.99
N SER A 141 4.24 12.52 -35.64
CA SER A 141 5.02 13.54 -36.36
C SER A 141 5.65 12.95 -37.63
N ARG A 142 5.12 13.35 -38.79
CA ARG A 142 5.64 12.96 -40.12
C ARG A 142 7.08 13.40 -40.39
N HIS A 143 7.62 14.36 -39.62
CA HIS A 143 8.94 14.95 -39.85
C HIS A 143 10.02 14.44 -38.88
N ARG A 144 9.71 13.48 -38.01
CA ARG A 144 10.66 12.99 -37.01
C ARG A 144 11.09 11.57 -37.33
N THR A 145 12.31 11.44 -37.87
CA THR A 145 12.91 10.16 -38.26
C THR A 145 13.27 9.27 -37.08
N GLN A 146 13.45 9.82 -35.86
CA GLN A 146 13.65 9.02 -34.65
C GLN A 146 13.25 9.82 -33.40
N ARG A 147 12.38 9.23 -32.58
CA ARG A 147 12.05 9.76 -31.25
C ARG A 147 13.13 9.28 -30.27
N CYS A 148 13.47 10.11 -29.29
CA CYS A 148 14.42 9.73 -28.24
C CYS A 148 13.70 9.88 -26.90
N LEU A 149 13.66 8.82 -26.13
CA LEU A 149 12.99 8.79 -24.83
C LEU A 149 14.02 8.90 -23.70
N PHE A 150 13.63 9.48 -22.57
CA PHE A 150 14.35 9.33 -21.32
C PHE A 150 13.39 9.19 -20.16
N VAL A 151 13.85 8.55 -19.08
CA VAL A 151 13.08 8.37 -17.85
C VAL A 151 13.58 9.36 -16.82
N GLY A 152 12.64 10.11 -16.23
CA GLY A 152 12.87 10.94 -15.07
C GLY A 152 12.45 10.20 -13.80
N VAL A 153 13.29 10.22 -12.77
CA VAL A 153 12.97 9.66 -11.44
C VAL A 153 13.01 10.81 -10.43
N ARG A 154 11.91 11.04 -9.74
CA ARG A 154 11.79 12.08 -8.71
C ARG A 154 11.43 11.43 -7.38
N PHE A 155 12.33 11.57 -6.42
CA PHE A 155 12.08 11.21 -5.03
C PHE A 155 11.58 12.46 -4.27
N PRO A 156 10.69 12.32 -3.28
CA PRO A 156 10.17 13.47 -2.54
C PRO A 156 11.27 14.35 -1.95
N GLY A 157 11.10 15.67 -2.07
CA GLY A 157 12.09 16.64 -1.57
C GLY A 157 13.37 16.75 -2.41
N GLN A 158 13.53 15.96 -3.49
CA GLN A 158 14.70 15.99 -4.35
C GLN A 158 14.39 16.42 -5.78
N SER A 159 15.41 16.94 -6.46
CA SER A 159 15.37 17.24 -7.89
C SER A 159 15.26 15.95 -8.72
N MET A 160 14.58 16.05 -9.86
CA MET A 160 14.41 14.92 -10.77
C MET A 160 15.75 14.50 -11.40
N MET A 161 16.12 13.23 -11.24
CA MET A 161 17.23 12.60 -11.95
C MET A 161 16.77 12.02 -13.28
N ARG A 162 17.64 11.98 -14.28
CA ARG A 162 17.29 11.61 -15.66
C ARG A 162 18.22 10.53 -16.18
N THR A 163 17.68 9.54 -16.87
CA THR A 163 18.48 8.58 -17.63
C THR A 163 19.04 9.24 -18.90
N PRO A 164 20.11 8.69 -19.49
CA PRO A 164 20.47 8.99 -20.86
C PRO A 164 19.27 8.75 -21.80
N ALA A 165 19.20 9.55 -22.86
CA ALA A 165 18.16 9.38 -23.85
C ALA A 165 18.45 8.15 -24.72
N ALA A 166 17.46 7.27 -24.87
CA ALA A 166 17.50 6.09 -25.71
C ALA A 166 16.63 6.31 -26.96
N PRO A 167 17.01 5.76 -28.12
CA PRO A 167 16.14 5.80 -29.30
C PRO A 167 14.83 5.04 -29.04
N ASP A 168 13.72 5.57 -29.54
CA ASP A 168 12.38 4.96 -29.50
C ASP A 168 12.31 3.82 -30.53
N ASN A 169 12.83 2.65 -30.13
CA ASN A 169 12.51 1.38 -30.75
C ASN A 169 11.32 0.73 -30.02
N GLU A 170 10.90 -0.48 -30.40
CA GLU A 170 9.75 -1.14 -29.74
C GLU A 170 9.90 -1.26 -28.22
N ASN A 171 11.14 -1.35 -27.71
CA ASN A 171 11.43 -1.51 -26.30
C ASN A 171 12.70 -0.73 -25.85
N PRO A 172 12.62 0.61 -25.65
CA PRO A 172 13.79 1.42 -25.33
C PRO A 172 14.40 1.03 -23.98
N SER A 173 15.74 0.94 -23.93
CA SER A 173 16.48 0.43 -22.77
C SER A 173 17.25 1.52 -22.03
N PHE A 174 17.21 1.48 -20.70
CA PHE A 174 17.79 2.48 -19.79
C PHE A 174 18.65 1.87 -18.68
N ARG A 175 19.02 0.58 -18.82
CA ARG A 175 19.67 -0.23 -17.77
C ARG A 175 20.98 0.30 -17.21
N THR A 176 21.60 1.27 -17.89
CA THR A 176 22.88 1.86 -17.50
C THR A 176 22.77 2.89 -16.38
N SER A 177 21.57 3.27 -15.95
CA SER A 177 21.35 4.28 -14.91
C SER A 177 20.61 3.70 -13.71
N SER A 178 21.29 3.72 -12.56
CA SER A 178 20.67 3.43 -11.27
C SER A 178 20.80 4.65 -10.36
N PHE A 179 19.71 4.97 -9.67
CA PHE A 179 19.62 6.13 -8.79
C PHE A 179 19.39 5.65 -7.36
N THR A 180 20.15 6.17 -6.39
CA THR A 180 20.05 5.73 -5.00
C THR A 180 19.55 6.88 -4.12
N PHE A 181 18.60 6.57 -3.26
CA PHE A 181 17.94 7.50 -2.34
C PHE A 181 18.00 6.97 -0.92
N LYS A 182 18.13 7.86 0.06
CA LYS A 182 17.90 7.52 1.47
C LYS A 182 16.41 7.62 1.77
N ILE A 183 15.87 6.67 2.51
CA ILE A 183 14.48 6.63 2.96
C ILE A 183 14.48 6.75 4.48
N ASP A 184 13.97 7.87 4.96
CA ASP A 184 13.55 8.04 6.35
C ASP A 184 12.01 8.02 6.50
N ALA A 185 11.55 8.02 7.75
CA ALA A 185 10.12 7.97 8.09
C ALA A 185 9.29 9.16 7.59
N SER A 186 9.89 10.31 7.29
CA SER A 186 9.18 11.49 6.75
C SER A 186 8.70 11.29 5.31
N HIS A 187 9.26 10.29 4.62
CA HIS A 187 8.86 9.92 3.27
C HIS A 187 7.67 8.96 3.22
N LEU A 188 7.27 8.37 4.35
CA LEU A 188 6.11 7.47 4.42
C LEU A 188 4.82 8.26 4.11
N GLY A 189 3.96 7.70 3.26
CA GLY A 189 2.78 8.39 2.73
C GLY A 189 3.06 9.35 1.57
N ARG A 190 4.30 9.40 1.06
CA ARG A 190 4.68 10.09 -0.18
C ARG A 190 5.02 9.08 -1.28
N ASN A 191 5.00 9.57 -2.52
CA ASN A 191 5.24 8.74 -3.70
C ASN A 191 6.59 9.05 -4.35
N LEU A 192 7.28 7.98 -4.79
CA LEU A 192 8.30 8.06 -5.82
C LEU A 192 7.58 8.26 -7.17
N THR A 193 7.94 9.30 -7.92
CA THR A 193 7.34 9.55 -9.24
C THR A 193 8.32 9.20 -10.36
N LEU A 194 7.84 8.40 -11.31
CA LEU A 194 8.53 8.04 -12.54
C LEU A 194 7.88 8.82 -13.68
N TYR A 195 8.69 9.45 -14.52
CA TYR A 195 8.24 10.20 -15.68
C TYR A 195 8.85 9.62 -16.94
N LEU A 196 8.09 9.56 -18.01
CA LEU A 196 8.58 9.24 -19.34
C LEU A 196 8.50 10.49 -20.22
N TYR A 197 9.65 10.92 -20.73
CA TYR A 197 9.75 12.10 -21.59
C TYR A 197 10.20 11.73 -22.99
N ASP A 198 9.67 12.49 -23.94
CA ASP A 198 10.18 12.57 -25.30
C ASP A 198 11.14 13.75 -25.41
N LYS A 199 12.43 13.45 -25.62
CA LYS A 199 13.49 14.45 -25.73
C LYS A 199 13.34 15.23 -27.03
N ARG A 200 13.11 16.54 -26.95
CA ARG A 200 13.05 17.40 -28.14
C ARG A 200 14.40 18.06 -28.40
N LYS A 201 14.71 18.35 -29.67
CA LYS A 201 15.84 19.24 -29.96
C LYS A 201 15.45 20.63 -29.47
N PHE A 202 16.42 21.36 -28.92
CA PHE A 202 16.25 22.67 -28.27
C PHE A 202 15.37 23.66 -29.05
N PHE A 203 15.45 23.64 -30.39
CA PHE A 203 14.66 24.51 -31.27
C PHE A 203 13.15 24.20 -31.35
N PHE A 204 12.68 23.04 -30.88
CA PHE A 204 11.27 22.60 -30.95
C PHE A 204 10.51 22.68 -29.62
N GLY A 205 11.05 23.44 -28.65
CA GLY A 205 10.45 23.64 -27.34
C GLY A 205 10.84 22.58 -26.30
N PRO A 206 10.23 22.61 -25.10
CA PRO A 206 10.59 21.75 -23.98
C PRO A 206 10.31 20.27 -24.27
N ASP A 207 11.02 19.39 -23.55
CA ASP A 207 10.78 17.94 -23.59
C ASP A 207 9.32 17.63 -23.29
N LYS A 208 8.72 16.74 -24.09
CA LYS A 208 7.29 16.44 -23.96
C LYS A 208 7.09 15.30 -22.97
N LEU A 209 6.35 15.55 -21.89
CA LEU A 209 5.89 14.50 -20.99
C LEU A 209 4.93 13.57 -21.74
N ILE A 210 5.20 12.26 -21.67
CA ILE A 210 4.39 11.21 -22.29
C ILE A 210 3.44 10.63 -21.24
N GLY A 211 3.98 10.29 -20.08
CA GLY A 211 3.23 9.72 -18.98
C GLY A 211 4.05 9.67 -17.71
N GLN A 212 3.37 9.40 -16.60
CA GLN A 212 3.96 9.27 -15.28
C GLN A 212 3.35 8.11 -14.51
N ALA A 213 4.08 7.62 -13.52
CA ALA A 213 3.61 6.65 -12.55
C ALA A 213 4.08 7.02 -11.15
N GLU A 214 3.27 6.68 -10.16
CA GLU A 214 3.57 6.91 -8.76
C GLU A 214 3.68 5.57 -8.03
N VAL A 215 4.71 5.44 -7.19
CA VAL A 215 4.95 4.27 -6.37
C VAL A 215 5.01 4.72 -4.92
N ASP A 216 4.14 4.17 -4.09
CA ASP A 216 4.10 4.48 -2.66
C ASP A 216 5.39 4.03 -1.97
N ILE A 217 6.05 4.97 -1.29
CA ILE A 217 7.29 4.70 -0.54
C ILE A 217 7.02 3.81 0.66
N ALA A 218 5.84 3.89 1.28
CA ALA A 218 5.48 3.01 2.39
C ALA A 218 5.43 1.54 1.92
N TRP A 219 4.92 1.28 0.72
CA TRP A 219 4.95 -0.06 0.14
C TRP A 219 6.38 -0.59 -0.05
N ILE A 220 7.31 0.27 -0.49
CA ILE A 220 8.73 -0.06 -0.68
C ILE A 220 9.42 -0.32 0.66
N ALA A 221 9.30 0.62 1.61
CA ALA A 221 9.93 0.54 2.93
C ALA A 221 9.45 -0.67 3.74
N ASN A 222 8.23 -1.14 3.46
CA ASN A 222 7.64 -2.35 4.02
C ASN A 222 7.90 -3.61 3.18
N GLY A 223 9.01 -3.63 2.46
CA GLY A 223 9.45 -4.83 1.76
C GLY A 223 8.51 -5.27 0.64
N PHE A 224 7.99 -4.30 -0.11
CA PHE A 224 7.03 -4.53 -1.20
C PHE A 224 5.75 -5.25 -0.73
N GLY A 225 5.30 -4.95 0.49
CA GLY A 225 4.11 -5.53 1.11
C GLY A 225 4.36 -6.83 1.89
N LYS A 226 5.61 -7.26 2.05
CA LYS A 226 5.97 -8.44 2.85
C LYS A 226 6.18 -8.12 4.34
N GLY A 227 6.24 -6.84 4.68
CA GLY A 227 6.52 -6.37 6.03
C GLY A 227 8.01 -6.13 6.29
N VAL A 228 8.28 -5.53 7.45
CA VAL A 228 9.58 -5.07 7.93
C VAL A 228 10.52 -6.23 8.28
N ALA A 229 9.97 -7.38 8.67
CA ALA A 229 10.73 -8.60 9.01
C ALA A 229 11.30 -9.36 7.80
N ALA A 230 11.02 -8.91 6.57
CA ALA A 230 11.60 -9.52 5.38
C ALA A 230 13.11 -9.18 5.26
N GLN A 231 13.80 -9.91 4.37
CA GLN A 231 15.26 -9.86 4.17
C GLN A 231 15.86 -8.44 4.19
N LEU A 232 17.11 -8.32 4.63
CA LEU A 232 17.85 -7.05 4.72
C LEU A 232 17.86 -6.27 3.40
N ILE A 233 18.02 -7.00 2.29
CA ILE A 233 17.98 -6.47 0.95
C ILE A 233 16.83 -7.16 0.23
N GLN A 234 15.99 -6.37 -0.41
CA GLN A 234 14.83 -6.85 -1.13
C GLN A 234 14.80 -6.25 -2.51
N GLU A 235 14.37 -7.04 -3.48
CA GLU A 235 14.32 -6.64 -4.87
C GLU A 235 12.96 -6.96 -5.48
N VAL A 236 12.46 -6.03 -6.28
CA VAL A 236 11.31 -6.21 -7.15
C VAL A 236 11.65 -5.74 -8.55
N LYS A 237 11.23 -6.52 -9.55
CA LYS A 237 11.19 -6.11 -10.96
C LYS A 237 9.75 -6.14 -11.41
N ARG A 238 9.20 -4.99 -11.83
CA ARG A 238 7.78 -4.90 -12.18
C ARG A 238 7.56 -3.94 -13.34
N TRP A 239 6.64 -4.30 -14.22
CA TRP A 239 6.05 -3.39 -15.19
C TRP A 239 5.07 -2.47 -14.48
N ILE A 240 5.30 -1.16 -14.59
CA ILE A 240 4.47 -0.13 -13.98
C ILE A 240 3.76 0.62 -15.11
N PRO A 241 2.42 0.65 -15.13
CA PRO A 241 1.67 1.38 -16.13
C PRO A 241 1.87 2.88 -15.97
N LEU A 242 2.05 3.57 -17.09
CA LEU A 242 2.14 5.01 -17.15
C LEU A 242 0.78 5.61 -17.47
N HIS A 243 0.46 6.70 -16.81
CA HIS A 243 -0.75 7.46 -17.04
C HIS A 243 -0.40 8.87 -17.52
N HIS A 244 -1.20 9.40 -18.44
CA HIS A 244 -1.04 10.80 -18.83
C HIS A 244 -1.59 11.69 -17.71
N PRO A 245 -0.86 12.74 -17.26
CA PRO A 245 -1.28 13.55 -16.11
C PRO A 245 -2.66 14.20 -16.27
N ASN A 246 -3.05 14.48 -17.52
CA ASN A 246 -4.32 15.14 -17.84
C ASN A 246 -5.45 14.17 -18.24
N ASN A 247 -5.21 12.85 -18.24
CA ASN A 247 -6.20 11.88 -18.69
C ASN A 247 -6.82 11.15 -17.49
N SER A 248 -7.94 11.66 -16.99
CA SER A 248 -8.73 11.05 -15.92
C SER A 248 -9.45 9.77 -16.34
N ALA A 249 -9.48 9.45 -17.64
CA ALA A 249 -10.18 8.29 -18.20
C ALA A 249 -9.42 6.94 -18.05
N GLY A 250 -8.36 6.86 -17.24
CA GLY A 250 -7.72 5.59 -16.85
C GLY A 250 -6.92 4.84 -17.93
N GLY A 251 -6.80 5.39 -19.15
CA GLY A 251 -6.03 4.78 -20.23
C GLY A 251 -4.51 4.81 -19.96
N SER A 252 -3.87 3.64 -19.96
CA SER A 252 -2.41 3.53 -19.93
C SER A 252 -1.80 4.05 -21.24
N VAL A 253 -0.73 4.85 -21.13
CA VAL A 253 0.01 5.40 -22.29
C VAL A 253 1.31 4.64 -22.58
N GLY A 254 1.57 3.57 -21.83
CA GLY A 254 2.74 2.72 -21.93
C GLY A 254 3.09 2.11 -20.58
N GLU A 255 4.14 1.29 -20.53
CA GLU A 255 4.62 0.70 -19.29
C GLU A 255 6.13 0.84 -19.16
N ILE A 256 6.64 1.02 -17.93
CA ILE A 256 8.07 1.00 -17.61
C ILE A 256 8.39 -0.22 -16.77
N LEU A 257 9.36 -1.03 -17.20
CA LEU A 257 9.96 -2.05 -16.35
C LEU A 257 10.96 -1.38 -15.42
N VAL A 258 10.68 -1.43 -14.12
CA VAL A 258 11.54 -0.86 -13.09
C VAL A 258 12.05 -1.97 -12.19
N ARG A 259 13.35 -1.90 -11.88
CA ARG A 259 13.98 -2.65 -10.80
C ARG A 259 14.12 -1.73 -9.60
N LEU A 260 13.51 -2.13 -8.49
CA LEU A 260 13.60 -1.46 -7.20
C LEU A 260 14.35 -2.39 -6.26
N VAL A 261 15.42 -1.88 -5.65
CA VAL A 261 16.17 -2.59 -4.61
C VAL A 261 16.13 -1.76 -3.35
N TYR A 262 15.51 -2.30 -2.30
CA TYR A 262 15.47 -1.68 -0.99
C TYR A 262 16.43 -2.40 -0.05
N ALA A 263 17.39 -1.67 0.50
CA ALA A 263 18.29 -2.16 1.53
C ALA A 263 17.93 -1.47 2.85
N ARG A 264 17.39 -2.25 3.78
CA ARG A 264 16.97 -1.79 5.10
C ARG A 264 18.19 -1.45 5.95
N ARG A 265 18.09 -0.39 6.76
CA ARG A 265 19.10 -0.09 7.78
C ARG A 265 19.02 -1.13 8.90
N ASN A 266 20.15 -1.76 9.22
CA ASN A 266 20.23 -2.61 10.41
C ASN A 266 20.09 -1.73 11.65
N HIS A 267 18.99 -1.89 12.39
CA HIS A 267 18.99 -1.56 13.81
C HIS A 267 19.74 -2.68 14.52
N ILE A 268 21.07 -2.58 14.59
CA ILE A 268 21.79 -3.25 15.68
C ILE A 268 21.43 -2.41 16.91
N ALA A 269 20.58 -2.98 17.77
CA ALA A 269 20.42 -2.45 19.11
C ALA A 269 21.76 -2.62 19.84
N GLY A 270 22.36 -1.50 20.27
CA GLY A 270 23.49 -1.48 21.19
C GLY A 270 24.89 -1.41 20.56
N GLU A 271 25.33 -0.19 20.25
CA GLU A 271 26.72 0.21 20.51
C GLU A 271 26.65 1.49 21.36
N ASP A 272 26.34 1.29 22.65
CA ASP A 272 26.84 2.13 23.72
C ASP A 272 27.67 1.19 24.61
N ILE A 273 29.00 1.32 24.53
CA ILE A 273 29.94 0.91 25.57
C ILE A 273 30.27 2.16 26.37
#